data_AF-A0A524FRX2-F1
#
_entry.id   AF-A0A524FRX2-F1
#
_cell.length_a   1.000
_cell.length_b   1.000
_cell.length_c   1.000
_cell.angle_alpha   90.00
_cell.angle_beta   90.00
_cell.angle_gamma   90.00
#
_symmetry.space_group_name_H-M   'P 1'
#
loop_
_entity.id
_entity.type
_entity.pdbx_description
1 polymer ?
#
loop_
_entity_poly.entity_id
_entity_poly.type
_entity_poly.pdbx_seq_one_letter_code
_entity_poly.pdbx_strand_id
1 'polypeptide(L)'
;MNIHNKNALILSITGGVLMITSGASGAIDVVDVLADALAAAGGFSLVLTFEAMMGYLALVTLIAGGVAIIGGLILTTDRVWLGRAILLGAIATGVIGLMMTMVQLIMAGTLNMGILLQLQQSLGWIGAIIAFVARIIADQKPLVSPTA
;
A
#
# COMPACT_ATOMS: atom_id res chain seq x y z
N MET A 1 15.53 17.77 18.76
CA MET A 1 14.48 16.74 18.78
C MET A 1 15.10 15.41 18.34
N ASN A 2 15.45 14.54 19.28
CA ASN A 2 16.05 13.23 18.95
C ASN A 2 14.93 12.30 18.47
N ILE A 3 14.76 12.21 17.16
CA ILE A 3 13.82 11.27 16.54
C ILE A 3 14.27 9.85 16.91
N HIS A 4 13.50 9.17 17.73
CA HIS A 4 13.65 7.75 17.97
C HIS A 4 13.32 7.02 16.65
N ASN A 5 14.08 5.99 16.27
CA ASN A 5 13.77 5.16 15.10
C ASN A 5 13.77 5.85 13.72
N LYS A 6 14.74 6.72 13.43
CA LYS A 6 14.90 7.37 12.11
C LYS A 6 14.95 6.39 10.93
N ASN A 7 15.65 5.26 11.08
CA ASN A 7 15.77 4.27 10.02
C ASN A 7 14.43 3.60 9.69
N ALA A 8 13.64 3.29 10.72
CA ALA A 8 12.30 2.74 10.54
C ALA A 8 11.35 3.75 9.87
N LEU A 9 11.44 5.03 10.24
CA LEU A 9 10.67 6.09 9.58
C LEU A 9 10.98 6.15 8.08
N ILE A 10 12.26 6.25 7.70
CA ILE A 10 12.68 6.36 6.29
C ILE A 10 12.18 5.15 5.50
N LEU A 11 12.34 3.93 6.03
CA LEU A 11 11.88 2.72 5.37
C LEU A 11 10.35 2.69 5.22
N SER A 12 9.60 3.11 6.24
CA SER A 12 8.14 3.18 6.12
C SER A 12 7.67 4.20 5.08
N ILE A 13 8.39 5.32 4.94
CA ILE A 13 8.10 6.35 3.93
C ILE A 13 8.39 5.79 2.55
N THR A 14 9.57 5.21 2.34
CA THR A 14 9.93 4.61 1.05
C THR A 14 8.97 3.48 0.66
N GLY A 15 8.65 2.60 1.61
CA GLY A 15 7.70 1.50 1.39
C GLY A 15 6.29 2.01 1.07
N GLY A 16 5.80 2.97 1.85
CA GLY A 16 4.49 3.58 1.63
C GLY A 16 4.39 4.35 0.32
N VAL A 17 5.44 5.09 -0.07
CA VAL A 17 5.50 5.78 -1.37
C VAL A 17 5.47 4.79 -2.52
N LEU A 18 6.20 3.67 -2.44
CA LEU A 18 6.16 2.64 -3.48
C LEU A 18 4.79 1.94 -3.59
N MET A 19 4.10 1.74 -2.47
CA MET A 19 2.73 1.24 -2.47
C MET A 19 1.75 2.27 -3.05
N ILE A 20 1.95 3.57 -2.75
CA ILE A 20 1.14 4.66 -3.33
C ILE A 20 1.38 4.75 -4.84
N THR A 21 2.62 4.69 -5.32
CA THR A 21 2.90 4.78 -6.76
C THR A 21 2.35 3.56 -7.50
N SER A 22 2.44 2.36 -6.90
CA SER A 22 1.79 1.16 -7.40
C SER A 22 0.25 1.30 -7.43
N GLY A 23 -0.37 1.78 -6.35
CA GLY A 23 -1.81 2.02 -6.32
C GLY A 23 -2.25 3.12 -7.30
N ALA A 24 -1.47 4.19 -7.41
CA ALA A 24 -1.75 5.33 -8.28
C ALA A 24 -1.57 5.00 -9.76
N SER A 25 -0.54 4.23 -10.14
CA SER A 25 -0.39 3.83 -11.55
C SER A 25 -1.50 2.88 -12.00
N GLY A 26 -1.99 2.02 -11.11
CA GLY A 26 -3.21 1.23 -11.39
C GLY A 26 -4.48 2.06 -11.38
N ALA A 27 -4.53 3.09 -10.55
CA ALA A 27 -5.66 4.00 -10.52
C ALA A 27 -5.67 4.90 -11.76
N ILE A 28 -4.55 5.35 -12.32
CA ILE A 28 -4.53 6.25 -13.49
C ILE A 28 -5.11 5.58 -14.74
N ASP A 29 -4.75 4.32 -15.04
CA ASP A 29 -5.40 3.56 -16.12
C ASP A 29 -6.88 3.31 -15.86
N VAL A 30 -7.28 3.23 -14.58
CA VAL A 30 -8.67 3.02 -14.19
C VAL A 30 -9.43 4.33 -13.99
N VAL A 31 -8.80 5.49 -13.85
CA VAL A 31 -9.48 6.76 -13.52
C VAL A 31 -10.24 7.29 -14.72
N ASP A 32 -9.75 7.10 -15.94
CA ASP A 32 -10.53 7.41 -17.15
C ASP A 32 -11.75 6.48 -17.25
N VAL A 33 -11.56 5.18 -17.01
CA VAL A 33 -12.65 4.20 -17.01
C VAL A 33 -13.63 4.41 -15.85
N LEU A 34 -13.15 4.83 -14.68
CA LEU A 34 -13.95 5.11 -13.49
C LEU A 34 -14.65 6.45 -13.63
N ALA A 35 -14.06 7.45 -14.30
CA ALA A 35 -14.73 8.69 -14.66
C ALA A 35 -15.85 8.44 -15.68
N ASP A 36 -15.62 7.57 -16.67
CA ASP A 36 -16.64 7.11 -17.61
C ASP A 36 -17.73 6.27 -16.91
N ALA A 37 -17.36 5.38 -16.00
CA ALA A 37 -18.28 4.58 -15.20
C ALA A 37 -19.05 5.42 -14.17
N LEU A 38 -18.46 6.47 -13.62
CA LEU A 38 -19.10 7.41 -12.68
C LEU A 38 -20.02 8.39 -13.43
N ALA A 39 -19.65 8.80 -14.65
CA ALA A 39 -20.51 9.52 -15.58
C ALA A 39 -21.71 8.65 -16.01
N ALA A 40 -21.48 7.34 -16.25
CA ALA A 40 -22.55 6.37 -16.48
C ALA A 40 -23.38 6.09 -15.22
N ALA A 41 -22.79 6.13 -14.02
CA ALA A 41 -23.47 5.92 -12.74
C ALA A 41 -24.40 7.09 -12.33
N GLY A 42 -24.27 8.27 -12.95
CA GLY A 42 -25.31 9.30 -12.96
C GLY A 42 -26.65 8.80 -13.52
N GLY A 43 -26.65 7.67 -14.23
CA GLY A 43 -27.80 6.86 -14.59
C GLY A 43 -27.64 5.40 -14.12
N PHE A 44 -27.92 5.14 -12.84
CA PHE A 44 -28.19 3.83 -12.21
C PHE A 44 -27.93 2.58 -13.08
N SER A 45 -26.66 2.18 -13.18
CA SER A 45 -26.26 0.80 -13.43
C SER A 45 -24.82 0.63 -12.94
N LEU A 46 -24.65 0.23 -11.68
CA LEU A 46 -23.38 -0.31 -11.20
C LEU A 46 -23.20 -1.69 -11.85
N VAL A 47 -22.85 -1.71 -13.13
CA VAL A 47 -22.23 -2.89 -13.73
C VAL A 47 -20.90 -3.03 -13.01
N LEU A 48 -20.76 -4.09 -12.24
CA LEU A 48 -19.51 -4.46 -11.57
C LEU A 48 -18.53 -4.94 -12.65
N THR A 49 -18.03 -3.99 -13.45
CA THR A 49 -17.08 -4.27 -14.51
C THR A 49 -15.73 -4.62 -13.89
N PHE A 50 -14.98 -5.45 -14.62
CA PHE A 50 -13.62 -5.85 -14.25
C PHE A 50 -12.73 -4.63 -13.93
N GLU A 51 -12.89 -3.55 -14.68
CA GLU A 51 -12.15 -2.31 -14.52
C GLU A 51 -12.50 -1.58 -13.21
N ALA A 52 -13.79 -1.49 -12.85
CA ALA A 52 -14.20 -0.90 -11.58
C ALA A 52 -13.60 -1.66 -10.39
N MET A 53 -13.55 -3.00 -10.47
CA MET A 53 -12.97 -3.84 -9.43
C MET A 53 -11.45 -3.64 -9.30
N MET A 54 -10.73 -3.50 -10.42
CA MET A 54 -9.30 -3.14 -10.44
C MET A 54 -9.05 -1.76 -9.81
N GLY A 55 -9.94 -0.78 -10.08
CA GLY A 55 -9.87 0.56 -9.50
C GLY A 55 -10.02 0.58 -7.98
N TYR A 56 -10.97 -0.19 -7.45
CA TYR A 56 -11.14 -0.31 -6.00
C TYR A 56 -9.91 -0.93 -5.33
N LEU A 57 -9.30 -1.94 -5.93
CA LEU A 57 -8.09 -2.57 -5.37
C LEU A 57 -6.86 -1.67 -5.46
N ALA A 58 -6.73 -0.91 -6.54
CA ALA A 58 -5.70 0.12 -6.69
C ALA A 58 -5.84 1.19 -5.61
N LEU A 59 -7.07 1.65 -5.33
CA LEU A 59 -7.38 2.57 -4.23
C LEU A 59 -7.05 1.98 -2.85
N VAL A 60 -7.39 0.71 -2.60
CA VAL A 60 -7.04 0.03 -1.33
C VAL A 60 -5.52 0.01 -1.13
N THR A 61 -4.76 -0.28 -2.18
CA THR A 61 -3.28 -0.30 -2.14
C THR A 61 -2.69 1.10 -1.91
N LEU A 62 -3.29 2.12 -2.53
CA LEU A 62 -2.93 3.52 -2.34
C LEU A 62 -3.16 3.97 -0.88
N ILE A 63 -4.34 3.69 -0.33
CA ILE A 63 -4.69 4.00 1.06
C ILE A 63 -3.75 3.27 2.01
N ALA A 64 -3.48 1.99 1.77
CA ALA A 64 -2.52 1.21 2.54
C ALA A 64 -1.14 1.86 2.58
N GLY A 65 -0.63 2.36 1.45
CA GLY A 65 0.63 3.10 1.40
C GLY A 65 0.61 4.38 2.25
N GLY A 66 -0.49 5.14 2.23
CA GLY A 66 -0.66 6.31 3.10
C GLY A 66 -0.69 5.95 4.59
N VAL A 67 -1.41 4.89 4.95
CA VAL A 67 -1.48 4.39 6.34
C VAL A 67 -0.11 3.87 6.81
N ALA A 68 0.70 3.26 5.93
CA ALA A 68 2.06 2.84 6.26
C ALA A 68 2.96 4.03 6.63
N ILE A 69 2.84 5.16 5.92
CA ILE A 69 3.56 6.41 6.24
C ILE A 69 3.13 6.95 7.60
N ILE A 70 1.83 6.97 7.89
CA ILE A 70 1.29 7.43 9.18
C ILE A 70 1.79 6.52 10.31
N GLY A 71 1.76 5.20 10.11
CA GLY A 71 2.30 4.22 11.07
C GLY A 71 3.79 4.47 11.36
N GLY A 72 4.55 4.77 10.30
CA GLY A 72 5.95 5.21 10.36
C GLY A 72 6.20 6.45 11.21
N LEU A 73 5.38 7.49 11.04
CA LEU A 73 5.45 8.70 11.86
C LEU A 73 5.19 8.38 13.33
N ILE A 74 4.20 7.53 13.62
CA ILE A 74 3.87 7.13 14.99
C ILE A 74 5.01 6.31 15.63
N LEU A 75 5.79 5.55 14.85
CA LEU A 75 6.98 4.84 15.36
C LEU A 75 8.05 5.77 15.94
N THR A 76 8.04 7.05 15.58
CA THR A 76 8.99 8.05 16.12
C THR A 76 8.56 8.62 17.47
N THR A 77 7.32 8.33 17.89
CA THR A 77 6.75 8.79 19.16
C THR A 77 6.90 7.72 20.25
N ASP A 78 6.59 8.08 21.50
CA ASP A 78 6.61 7.15 22.63
C ASP A 78 5.62 5.96 22.47
N ARG A 79 4.68 6.05 21.52
CA ARG A 79 3.67 5.02 21.22
C ARG A 79 4.10 4.06 20.10
N VAL A 80 5.33 3.54 20.17
CA VAL A 80 5.89 2.61 19.17
C VAL A 80 4.99 1.40 18.92
N TRP A 81 4.34 0.85 19.96
CA TRP A 81 3.41 -0.27 19.82
C TRP A 81 2.22 0.03 18.89
N LEU A 82 1.67 1.25 18.97
CA LEU A 82 0.55 1.69 18.15
C LEU A 82 1.00 1.85 16.69
N GLY A 83 2.17 2.47 16.47
CA GLY A 83 2.76 2.59 15.12
C GLY A 83 3.00 1.24 14.45
N ARG A 84 3.45 0.24 15.22
CA ARG A 84 3.65 -1.14 14.74
C ARG A 84 2.35 -1.82 14.34
N ALA A 85 1.28 -1.63 15.10
CA ALA A 85 -0.03 -2.20 14.78
C ALA A 85 -0.62 -1.59 13.50
N ILE A 86 -0.50 -0.26 13.36
CA ILE A 86 -0.94 0.45 12.16
C ILE A 86 -0.15 -0.01 10.92
N LEU A 87 1.18 -0.11 11.02
CA LEU A 87 2.02 -0.61 9.92
C LEU A 87 1.65 -2.02 9.51
N LEU A 88 1.40 -2.92 10.48
CA LEU A 88 0.98 -4.28 10.17
C LEU A 88 -0.37 -4.31 9.43
N GLY A 89 -1.33 -3.51 9.89
CA GLY A 89 -2.63 -3.37 9.21
C GLY A 89 -2.48 -2.84 7.79
N ALA A 90 -1.68 -1.78 7.60
CA ALA A 90 -1.39 -1.21 6.29
C ALA A 90 -0.77 -2.24 5.34
N ILE A 91 0.25 -2.98 5.80
CA ILE A 91 0.91 -4.03 4.99
C ILE A 91 -0.09 -5.12 4.63
N ALA A 92 -0.87 -5.62 5.59
CA ALA A 92 -1.85 -6.67 5.35
C ALA A 92 -2.89 -6.22 4.32
N THR A 93 -3.47 -5.02 4.49
CA THR A 93 -4.45 -4.47 3.56
C THR A 93 -3.86 -4.24 2.17
N GLY A 94 -2.64 -3.71 2.07
CA GLY A 94 -1.97 -3.50 0.79
C GLY A 94 -1.63 -4.81 0.07
N VAL A 95 -1.13 -5.81 0.79
CA VAL A 95 -0.87 -7.15 0.25
C VAL A 95 -2.16 -7.82 -0.22
N ILE A 96 -3.25 -7.70 0.53
CA ILE A 96 -4.56 -8.19 0.10
C ILE A 96 -5.00 -7.50 -1.19
N GLY A 97 -4.85 -6.18 -1.28
CA GLY A 97 -5.11 -5.41 -2.50
C GLY A 97 -4.35 -5.98 -3.71
N LEU A 98 -3.04 -6.15 -3.57
CA LEU A 98 -2.18 -6.72 -4.60
C LEU A 98 -2.57 -8.17 -4.96
N MET A 99 -2.83 -9.03 -3.97
CA MET A 99 -3.26 -10.41 -4.22
C MET A 99 -4.59 -10.48 -4.99
N MET A 100 -5.55 -9.64 -4.63
CA MET A 100 -6.85 -9.63 -5.29
C MET A 100 -6.74 -9.23 -6.75
N THR A 101 -5.81 -8.33 -7.12
CA THR A 101 -5.57 -8.00 -8.53
C THR A 101 -5.02 -9.20 -9.32
N MET A 102 -4.20 -10.07 -8.70
CA MET A 102 -3.73 -11.31 -9.33
C MET A 102 -4.87 -12.31 -9.53
N VAL A 103 -5.72 -12.48 -8.52
CA VAL A 103 -6.90 -13.35 -8.62
C VAL A 103 -7.80 -12.88 -9.76
N GLN A 104 -7.99 -11.57 -9.90
CA GLN A 104 -8.78 -10.99 -10.98
C GLN A 104 -8.22 -11.29 -12.37
N LEU A 105 -6.90 -11.11 -12.58
CA LEU A 105 -6.28 -11.44 -13.87
C LEU A 105 -6.47 -12.91 -14.25
N ILE A 106 -6.41 -13.82 -13.27
CA ILE A 106 -6.66 -15.24 -13.50
C ILE A 106 -8.13 -15.45 -13.88
N MET A 107 -9.08 -14.83 -13.17
CA MET A 107 -10.51 -14.94 -13.45
C MET A 107 -10.90 -14.35 -14.81
N ALA A 108 -10.20 -13.30 -15.26
CA ALA A 108 -10.38 -12.72 -16.60
C ALA A 108 -9.80 -13.59 -17.74
N GLY A 109 -9.14 -14.71 -17.41
CA GLY A 109 -8.50 -15.58 -18.40
C GLY A 109 -7.21 -15.01 -19.00
N THR A 110 -6.72 -13.89 -18.47
CA THR A 110 -5.52 -13.20 -18.94
C THR A 110 -4.31 -13.66 -18.13
N LEU A 111 -3.67 -14.74 -18.61
CA LEU A 111 -2.47 -15.30 -17.96
C LEU A 111 -1.18 -14.53 -18.29
N ASN A 112 -1.21 -13.66 -19.31
CA ASN A 112 -0.08 -12.82 -19.66
C ASN A 112 -0.34 -11.40 -19.15
N MET A 113 0.49 -10.96 -18.20
CA MET A 113 0.39 -9.63 -17.60
C MET A 113 1.14 -8.63 -18.48
N GLY A 114 0.47 -7.52 -18.83
CA GLY A 114 1.13 -6.42 -19.52
C GLY A 114 2.30 -5.87 -18.72
N ILE A 115 3.35 -5.39 -19.40
CA ILE A 115 4.58 -4.91 -18.77
C ILE A 115 4.32 -3.82 -17.70
N LEU A 116 3.34 -2.95 -17.93
CA LEU A 116 2.96 -1.88 -17.00
C LEU A 116 2.35 -2.43 -15.71
N LEU A 117 1.41 -3.38 -15.83
CA LEU A 117 0.77 -4.00 -14.68
C LEU A 117 1.77 -4.86 -13.89
N GLN A 118 2.72 -5.50 -14.57
CA GLN A 118 3.80 -6.24 -13.92
C GLN A 118 4.74 -5.32 -13.12
N LEU A 119 5.12 -4.17 -13.70
CA LEU A 119 5.90 -3.15 -13.00
C LEU A 119 5.13 -2.61 -11.79
N GLN A 120 3.85 -2.30 -11.95
CA GLN A 120 2.98 -1.85 -10.87
C GLN A 120 2.95 -2.86 -9.72
N GLN A 121 2.71 -4.14 -10.02
CA GLN A 121 2.72 -5.20 -9.02
C GLN A 121 4.06 -5.27 -8.31
N SER A 122 5.16 -5.27 -9.06
CA SER A 122 6.50 -5.35 -8.48
C SER A 122 6.77 -4.21 -7.49
N LEU A 123 6.37 -2.98 -7.82
CA LEU A 123 6.52 -1.80 -6.95
C LEU A 123 5.69 -1.95 -5.67
N GLY A 124 4.45 -2.45 -5.79
CA GLY A 124 3.58 -2.70 -4.65
C GLY A 124 4.16 -3.74 -3.69
N TRP A 125 4.65 -4.86 -4.24
CA TRP A 125 5.30 -5.92 -3.46
C TRP A 125 6.57 -5.45 -2.78
N ILE A 126 7.44 -4.73 -3.50
CA ILE A 126 8.67 -4.13 -2.93
C ILE A 126 8.30 -3.14 -1.81
N GLY A 127 7.32 -2.28 -2.05
CA GLY A 127 6.84 -1.32 -1.06
C GLY A 127 6.35 -1.99 0.23
N ALA A 128 5.55 -3.05 0.11
CA ALA A 128 5.05 -3.82 1.24
C ALA A 128 6.19 -4.52 2.02
N ILE A 129 7.19 -5.08 1.32
CA ILE A 129 8.36 -5.70 1.95
C ILE A 129 9.18 -4.67 2.73
N ILE A 130 9.44 -3.49 2.14
CA ILE A 130 10.21 -2.43 2.81
C ILE A 130 9.46 -1.92 4.06
N ALA A 131 8.14 -1.73 3.96
CA ALA A 131 7.31 -1.35 5.11
C ALA A 131 7.32 -2.43 6.22
N PHE A 132 7.37 -3.71 5.85
CA PHE A 132 7.52 -4.80 6.80
C PHE A 132 8.89 -4.82 7.48
N VAL A 133 9.97 -4.56 6.74
CA VAL A 133 11.32 -4.41 7.31
C VAL A 133 11.39 -3.21 8.25
N ALA A 134 10.74 -2.09 7.91
CA ALA A 134 10.62 -0.92 8.78
C ALA A 134 10.01 -1.28 10.13
N ARG A 135 8.95 -2.10 10.13
CA ARG A 135 8.32 -2.62 11.35
C ARG A 135 9.31 -3.46 12.17
N ILE A 136 10.03 -4.39 11.54
CA ILE A 136 11.01 -5.25 12.25
C ILE A 136 12.12 -4.43 12.89
N ILE A 137 12.66 -3.43 12.18
CA ILE A 137 13.71 -2.57 12.73
C ILE A 137 13.17 -1.77 13.92
N ALA A 138 11.90 -1.38 13.87
CA ALA A 138 11.26 -0.71 15.01
C ALA A 138 11.00 -1.64 16.21
N ASP A 139 10.96 -2.96 16.03
CA ASP A 139 10.87 -3.94 17.12
C ASP A 139 12.17 -4.04 17.93
N GLN A 140 13.31 -3.78 17.29
CA GLN A 140 14.61 -3.81 17.95
C GLN A 140 14.71 -2.58 18.85
N LYS A 141 14.37 -2.74 20.15
CA LYS A 141 14.65 -1.75 21.19
C LYS A 141 16.10 -1.25 21.04
N PRO A 142 16.38 0.05 21.25
CA PRO A 142 17.76 0.50 21.32
C PRO A 142 18.51 -0.32 22.38
N LEU A 143 19.58 -0.99 21.99
CA LEU A 143 20.47 -1.79 22.85
C LEU A 143 21.23 -0.96 23.89
N VAL A 144 20.97 0.35 23.96
CA VAL A 144 21.64 1.26 24.86
C VAL A 144 20.63 1.70 25.92
N SER A 145 20.67 1.03 27.07
CA SER A 145 20.20 1.63 28.31
C SER A 145 20.89 2.99 28.45
N PRO A 146 20.18 4.09 28.75
CA PRO A 146 20.86 5.26 29.27
C PRO A 146 21.49 4.81 30.59
N THR A 147 22.78 4.58 30.59
CA THR A 147 23.58 4.60 31.81
C THR A 147 23.49 6.03 32.34
N ALA A 148 22.68 6.21 33.37
CA ALA A 148 22.78 7.30 34.33
C ALA A 148 22.50 6.69 35.72
#